data_AF-A0A3R6HKY2-F1
#
_entry.id   AF-A0A3R6HKY2-F1
#
_cell.length_a   1.000
_cell.length_b   1.000
_cell.length_c   1.000
_cell.angle_alpha   90.00
_cell.angle_beta   90.00
_cell.angle_gamma   90.00
#
_symmetry.space_group_name_H-M   'P 1'
#
loop_
_entity.id
_entity.type
_entity.pdbx_description
1 polymer ?
#
loop_
_entity_poly.entity_id
_entity_poly.type
_entity_poly.pdbx_seq_one_letter_code
_entity_poly.pdbx_strand_id
1 'polypeptide(L)'
;MMSGKNKMSLNIIIDFVMLMAMALVSISGFILEIVIPSRHAVRFQDATPWCSRLLGLGRHDWGNIHLWAGVVLVTLLAIHFLLHIKMVSAFVKKKCPNHTLRILLYVLLLMLLMMTIMPWLYLCY
;
A
#
# COMPACT_ATOMS: atom_id res chain seq x y z
N MET A 1 27.94 -9.04 20.98
CA MET A 1 27.36 -9.88 19.91
C MET A 1 25.84 -10.09 20.11
N MET A 2 25.04 -9.02 20.17
CA MET A 2 23.57 -9.09 20.41
C MET A 2 22.70 -8.47 19.30
N SER A 3 23.30 -7.95 18.22
CA SER A 3 22.57 -7.15 17.22
C SER A 3 21.73 -7.99 16.23
N GLY A 4 22.02 -9.28 16.05
CA GLY A 4 21.35 -10.13 15.06
C GLY A 4 19.93 -10.57 15.45
N LYS A 5 19.70 -10.91 16.73
CA LYS A 5 18.39 -11.39 17.21
C LYS A 5 17.32 -10.31 17.15
N ASN A 6 17.64 -9.08 17.57
CA ASN A 6 16.68 -7.98 17.60
C ASN A 6 16.25 -7.53 16.20
N LYS A 7 17.15 -7.58 15.21
CA LYS A 7 16.82 -7.23 13.80
C LYS A 7 15.82 -8.19 13.19
N MET A 8 15.95 -9.49 13.46
CA MET A 8 15.00 -10.49 12.97
C MET A 8 13.61 -10.32 13.62
N SER A 9 13.57 -10.06 14.93
CA SER A 9 12.32 -9.77 15.64
C SER A 9 11.65 -8.48 15.14
N LEU A 10 12.41 -7.41 14.88
CA LEU A 10 11.87 -6.16 14.34
C LEU A 10 11.26 -6.33 12.94
N ASN A 11 11.91 -7.08 12.05
CA ASN A 11 11.38 -7.33 10.71
C ASN A 11 10.03 -8.07 10.77
N ILE A 12 9.93 -9.12 11.61
CA ILE A 12 8.69 -9.88 11.78
C ILE A 12 7.57 -8.99 12.36
N ILE A 13 7.89 -8.11 13.31
CA ILE A 13 6.92 -7.16 13.86
C ILE A 13 6.44 -6.20 12.77
N ILE A 14 7.35 -5.63 11.98
CA ILE A 14 7.00 -4.72 10.88
C ILE A 14 6.09 -5.43 9.87
N ASP A 15 6.42 -6.65 9.48
CA ASP A 15 5.64 -7.43 8.52
C ASP A 15 4.25 -7.76 9.06
N PHE A 16 4.15 -8.12 10.35
CA PHE A 16 2.87 -8.41 10.99
C PHE A 16 1.99 -7.16 11.12
N VAL A 17 2.56 -6.03 11.54
CA VAL A 17 1.83 -4.75 11.63
C VAL A 17 1.40 -4.30 10.24
N MET A 18 2.26 -4.47 9.22
CA MET A 18 1.91 -4.19 7.84
C MET A 18 0.74 -5.06 7.35
N LEU A 19 0.73 -6.35 7.67
CA LEU A 19 -0.38 -7.26 7.35
C LEU A 19 -1.70 -6.76 7.95
N MET A 20 -1.68 -6.32 9.20
CA MET A 20 -2.85 -5.75 9.85
C MET A 20 -3.30 -4.44 9.18
N ALA A 21 -2.36 -3.56 8.83
CA ALA A 21 -2.65 -2.32 8.11
C ALA A 21 -3.27 -2.59 6.73
N MET A 22 -2.75 -3.56 5.98
CA MET A 22 -3.32 -4.00 4.70
C MET A 22 -4.74 -4.53 4.85
N ALA A 23 -5.01 -5.32 5.89
CA ALA A 23 -6.35 -5.82 6.19
C ALA A 23 -7.31 -4.66 6.50
N LEU A 24 -6.89 -3.71 7.36
CA LEU A 24 -7.70 -2.55 7.70
C LEU A 24 -8.00 -1.66 6.49
N VAL A 25 -7.01 -1.37 5.65
CA VAL A 25 -7.19 -0.59 4.41
C VAL A 25 -8.14 -1.31 3.45
N SER A 26 -7.97 -2.62 3.25
CA SER A 26 -8.82 -3.42 2.37
C SER A 26 -10.27 -3.48 2.85
N ILE A 27 -10.49 -3.76 4.14
CA ILE A 27 -11.83 -3.87 4.74
C ILE A 27 -12.53 -2.51 4.72
N SER A 28 -11.84 -1.44 5.14
CA SER A 28 -12.41 -0.09 5.13
C SER A 28 -12.69 0.41 3.71
N GLY A 29 -11.83 0.09 2.74
CA GLY A 29 -12.05 0.41 1.33
C GLY A 29 -13.28 -0.30 0.76
N PHE A 30 -13.44 -1.58 1.09
CA PHE A 30 -14.64 -2.34 0.75
C PHE A 30 -15.91 -1.75 1.36
N ILE A 31 -15.86 -1.36 2.64
CA ILE A 31 -16.98 -0.69 3.33
C ILE A 31 -17.33 0.62 2.62
N LEU A 32 -16.33 1.42 2.26
CA LEU A 32 -16.54 2.69 1.57
C LEU A 32 -17.08 2.51 0.15
N GLU A 33 -16.63 1.50 -0.59
CA GLU A 33 -17.06 1.34 -1.97
C GLU A 33 -18.44 0.68 -2.08
N ILE A 34 -18.69 -0.37 -1.29
CA ILE A 34 -19.86 -1.23 -1.45
C ILE A 34 -20.92 -0.98 -0.37
N VAL A 35 -20.52 -0.88 0.90
CA VAL A 35 -21.48 -0.85 2.02
C VAL A 35 -22.09 0.54 2.20
N ILE A 36 -21.24 1.57 2.21
CA ILE A 36 -21.61 2.97 2.40
C ILE A 36 -21.10 3.80 1.21
N PRO A 37 -21.58 3.55 -0.03
CA PRO A 37 -21.08 4.17 -1.26
C PRO A 37 -21.18 5.70 -1.26
N SER A 38 -20.42 6.33 -2.14
CA SER A 38 -20.39 7.80 -2.21
C SER A 38 -21.73 8.33 -2.70
N ARG A 39 -22.11 9.54 -2.29
CA ARG A 39 -23.31 10.20 -2.82
C ARG A 39 -23.28 10.35 -4.35
N HIS A 40 -22.08 10.48 -4.91
CA HIS A 40 -21.88 10.50 -6.36
C HIS A 40 -22.20 9.13 -6.98
N ALA A 41 -21.66 8.05 -6.42
CA ALA A 41 -21.93 6.69 -6.89
C ALA A 41 -23.43 6.34 -6.81
N VAL A 42 -24.10 6.74 -5.72
CA VAL A 42 -25.56 6.54 -5.58
C VAL A 42 -26.36 7.33 -6.61
N ARG A 43 -25.90 8.53 -7.01
CA ARG A 43 -26.64 9.40 -7.94
C ARG A 43 -26.37 9.14 -9.42
N PHE A 44 -25.17 8.66 -9.76
CA PHE A 44 -24.68 8.63 -11.14
C PHE A 44 -24.16 7.26 -11.58
N GLN A 45 -24.06 6.29 -10.67
CA GLN A 45 -23.55 4.94 -10.95
C GLN A 45 -24.52 3.86 -10.44
N ASP A 46 -25.76 4.24 -10.13
CA ASP A 46 -26.82 3.36 -9.61
C ASP A 46 -26.40 2.49 -8.42
N ALA A 47 -25.42 2.95 -7.62
CA ALA A 47 -24.96 2.24 -6.44
C ALA A 47 -26.03 2.27 -5.35
N THR A 48 -26.42 1.10 -4.83
CA THR A 48 -27.39 1.00 -3.73
C THR A 48 -26.65 0.90 -2.39
N PRO A 49 -26.83 1.87 -1.47
CA PRO A 49 -26.20 1.79 -0.16
C PRO A 49 -26.88 0.72 0.68
N TRP A 50 -26.08 -0.16 1.30
CA TRP A 50 -26.59 -1.17 2.23
C TRP A 50 -26.96 -0.55 3.58
N CYS A 51 -26.16 0.43 4.03
CA CYS A 51 -26.46 1.22 5.21
C CYS A 51 -25.83 2.62 5.12
N SER A 52 -26.31 3.56 5.95
CA SER A 52 -25.74 4.91 6.06
C SER A 52 -24.63 5.00 7.11
N ARG A 53 -24.60 4.07 8.06
CA ARG A 53 -23.57 3.91 9.09
C ARG A 53 -23.33 2.43 9.37
N LEU A 54 -22.07 2.08 9.63
CA LEU A 54 -21.65 0.74 10.05
C LEU A 54 -20.83 0.88 11.33
N LEU A 55 -21.17 0.11 12.37
CA LEU A 55 -20.57 0.22 13.72
C LEU A 55 -20.69 1.64 14.34
N GLY A 56 -21.77 2.36 14.03
CA GLY A 56 -21.99 3.73 14.49
C GLY A 56 -21.20 4.79 13.70
N LEU A 57 -20.30 4.38 12.81
CA LEU A 57 -19.45 5.25 12.00
C LEU A 57 -20.06 5.49 10.62
N GLY A 58 -20.05 6.75 10.16
CA GLY A 58 -20.49 7.12 8.82
C GLY A 58 -19.39 6.99 7.78
N ARG A 59 -19.72 7.31 6.52
CA ARG A 59 -18.75 7.29 5.40
C ARG A 59 -17.50 8.13 5.68
N HIS A 60 -17.68 9.31 6.28
CA HIS A 60 -16.55 10.20 6.56
C HIS A 60 -15.61 9.62 7.61
N ASP A 61 -16.15 9.01 8.66
CA ASP A 61 -15.36 8.38 9.73
C ASP A 61 -14.59 7.16 9.19
N TRP A 62 -15.26 6.28 8.44
CA TRP A 62 -14.60 5.17 7.74
C TRP A 62 -13.56 5.67 6.73
N GLY A 63 -13.81 6.79 6.06
CA GLY A 63 -12.88 7.47 5.18
C GLY A 63 -11.62 7.93 5.91
N ASN A 64 -11.76 8.51 7.09
CA ASN A 64 -10.63 8.93 7.93
C ASN A 64 -9.83 7.71 8.42
N ILE A 65 -10.51 6.64 8.86
CA ILE A 65 -9.84 5.38 9.23
C ILE A 65 -9.06 4.81 8.05
N HIS A 66 -9.69 4.72 6.87
CA HIS A 66 -9.06 4.23 5.65
C HIS A 66 -7.82 5.05 5.27
N LEU A 67 -7.94 6.38 5.30
CA LEU A 67 -6.85 7.30 4.97
C LEU A 67 -5.65 7.11 5.90
N TRP A 68 -5.87 7.17 7.22
CA TRP A 68 -4.78 7.04 8.19
C TRP A 68 -4.16 5.64 8.20
N ALA A 69 -4.98 4.59 8.04
CA ALA A 69 -4.47 3.23 7.86
C ALA A 69 -3.61 3.13 6.58
N GLY A 70 -4.01 3.81 5.50
CA GLY A 70 -3.25 3.91 4.25
C GLY A 70 -1.91 4.61 4.43
N VAL A 71 -1.88 5.75 5.14
CA VAL A 71 -0.63 6.49 5.45
C VAL A 71 0.33 5.61 6.25
N VAL A 72 -0.18 4.89 7.26
CA VAL A 72 0.63 3.94 8.05
C VAL A 72 1.15 2.82 7.16
N LEU A 73 0.29 2.24 6.31
CA LEU A 73 0.67 1.18 5.38
C LEU A 73 1.78 1.61 4.41
N VAL A 74 1.64 2.78 3.77
CA VAL A 74 2.65 3.32 2.83
C VAL A 74 3.98 3.57 3.54
N THR A 75 3.93 4.11 4.76
CA THR A 75 5.12 4.35 5.58
C THR A 75 5.83 3.04 5.94
N LEU A 76 5.08 2.04 6.41
CA LEU A 76 5.62 0.72 6.72
C LEU A 76 6.18 0.03 5.48
N LEU A 77 5.53 0.16 4.32
CA LEU A 77 5.97 -0.41 3.06
C LEU A 77 7.31 0.19 2.61
N ALA A 78 7.49 1.50 2.77
CA ALA A 78 8.76 2.16 2.50
C ALA A 78 9.87 1.61 3.42
N ILE A 79 9.60 1.49 4.72
CA ILE A 79 10.56 0.92 5.69
C ILE A 79 10.90 -0.53 5.33
N HIS A 80 9.90 -1.37 5.06
CA HIS A 80 10.09 -2.76 4.67
C HIS A 80 10.95 -2.89 3.41
N PHE A 81 10.69 -2.09 2.38
CA PHE A 81 11.50 -2.09 1.16
C PHE A 81 12.98 -1.78 1.46
N LEU A 82 13.24 -0.76 2.30
CA LEU A 82 14.61 -0.42 2.72
C LEU A 82 15.29 -1.55 3.52
N LEU A 83 14.54 -2.24 4.38
CA LEU A 83 15.07 -3.38 5.16
C LEU A 83 15.42 -4.57 4.26
N HIS A 84 14.65 -4.80 3.19
CA HIS A 84 14.79 -5.96 2.31
C HIS A 84 15.65 -5.72 1.05
N ILE A 85 16.03 -4.47 0.74
CA ILE A 85 16.73 -4.10 -0.51
C ILE A 85 18.00 -4.90 -0.80
N LYS A 86 18.78 -5.25 0.25
CA LYS A 86 20.02 -6.03 0.11
C LYS A 86 19.73 -7.48 -0.31
N MET A 87 18.71 -8.08 0.30
CA MET A 87 18.27 -9.44 -0.02
C MET A 87 17.72 -9.48 -1.44
N VAL A 88 16.86 -8.52 -1.82
CA VAL A 88 16.31 -8.40 -3.18
C VAL A 88 17.44 -8.23 -4.20
N SER A 89 18.41 -7.36 -3.93
CA SER A 89 19.56 -7.14 -4.81
C SER A 89 20.41 -8.40 -4.99
N ALA A 90 20.66 -9.14 -3.91
CA ALA A 90 21.39 -10.40 -3.97
C ALA A 90 20.62 -11.48 -4.75
N PHE A 91 19.30 -11.57 -4.55
CA PHE A 91 18.42 -12.47 -5.28
C PHE A 91 18.40 -12.16 -6.78
N VAL A 92 18.24 -10.88 -7.15
CA VAL A 92 18.27 -10.42 -8.55
C VAL A 92 19.63 -10.70 -9.19
N LYS A 93 20.74 -10.43 -8.49
CA LYS A 93 22.09 -10.78 -8.98
C LYS A 93 22.25 -12.28 -9.24
N LYS A 94 21.67 -13.12 -8.38
CA LYS A 94 21.75 -14.58 -8.49
C LYS A 94 20.90 -15.12 -9.65
N LYS A 95 19.69 -14.56 -9.88
CA LYS A 95 18.78 -15.02 -10.94
C LYS A 95 19.07 -14.39 -12.30
N CYS A 96 19.55 -13.16 -12.33
CA CYS A 96 19.90 -12.41 -13.54
C CYS A 96 21.37 -11.97 -13.46
N PRO A 97 22.32 -12.86 -13.83
CA PRO A 97 23.75 -12.54 -13.77
C PRO A 97 24.17 -11.51 -14.84
N ASN A 98 23.45 -11.43 -15.97
CA ASN A 98 23.74 -10.47 -17.03
C ASN A 98 23.47 -9.03 -16.57
N HIS A 99 24.54 -8.21 -16.56
CA HIS A 99 24.51 -6.82 -16.11
C HIS A 99 23.57 -5.93 -16.95
N THR A 100 23.57 -6.10 -18.27
CA THR A 100 22.75 -5.31 -19.19
C THR A 100 21.27 -5.59 -18.98
N LEU A 101 20.89 -6.86 -18.86
CA LEU A 101 19.50 -7.24 -18.58
C LEU A 101 19.02 -6.67 -17.24
N ARG A 102 19.88 -6.68 -16.21
CA ARG A 102 19.54 -6.11 -14.90
C ARG A 102 19.29 -4.60 -14.96
N ILE A 103 20.13 -3.84 -15.68
CA ILE A 103 19.91 -2.40 -15.87
C ILE A 103 18.61 -2.16 -16.61
N LEU A 104 18.35 -2.89 -17.70
CA LEU A 104 17.10 -2.77 -18.47
C LEU A 104 15.87 -3.02 -17.58
N LEU A 105 15.93 -4.04 -16.71
CA LEU A 105 14.85 -4.32 -15.76
C LEU A 105 14.65 -3.19 -14.75
N TYR A 106 15.72 -2.60 -14.20
CA TYR A 106 15.60 -1.46 -13.27
C TYR A 106 15.04 -0.21 -13.97
N VAL A 107 15.48 0.07 -15.20
CA VAL A 107 14.98 1.18 -16.01
C VAL A 107 13.49 0.99 -16.33
N LEU A 108 13.09 -0.22 -16.74
CA LEU A 108 11.69 -0.56 -16.99
C LEU A 108 10.84 -0.37 -15.72
N LEU A 109 11.30 -0.87 -14.58
CA LEU A 109 10.60 -0.73 -13.31
C LEU A 109 10.47 0.75 -12.91
N LEU A 110 11.51 1.56 -13.14
CA LEU A 110 11.49 2.99 -12.89
C LEU A 110 10.49 3.70 -13.81
N MET A 111 10.44 3.37 -15.10
CA MET A 111 9.46 3.93 -16.04
C MET A 111 8.03 3.63 -15.59
N LEU A 112 7.73 2.39 -15.19
CA LEU A 112 6.42 2.00 -14.68
C LEU A 112 6.05 2.76 -13.40
N LEU A 113 7.01 2.96 -12.49
CA LEU A 113 6.80 3.77 -11.28
C LEU A 113 6.49 5.23 -11.62
N MET A 114 7.20 5.80 -12.60
CA MET A 114 6.93 7.17 -13.03
C MET A 114 5.54 7.31 -13.66
N MET A 115 5.08 6.31 -14.43
CA MET A 115 3.73 6.32 -15.01
C MET A 115 2.63 6.35 -13.95
N THR A 116 2.83 5.74 -12.78
CA THR A 116 1.82 5.75 -11.71
C THR A 116 1.81 7.05 -10.90
N ILE A 117 2.96 7.73 -10.79
CA ILE A 117 3.10 8.99 -10.03
C ILE A 117 2.70 10.21 -10.87
N MET A 118 2.99 10.20 -12.17
CA MET A 118 2.77 11.35 -13.06
C MET A 118 1.35 11.93 -13.01
N PRO A 119 0.25 11.13 -13.09
CA PRO A 119 -1.10 11.67 -13.03
C PRO A 119 -1.40 12.49 -11.77
N TRP A 120 -0.79 12.13 -10.64
CA TRP A 120 -0.99 12.84 -9.38
C TRP A 120 -0.29 14.20 -9.34
N LEU A 121 0.88 14.32 -9.97
CA LEU A 121 1.61 15.59 -10.05
C LEU A 121 0.89 16.63 -10.92
N TYR A 122 0.25 16.18 -12.00
CA TYR A 122 -0.52 17.05 -12.89
C TYR A 122 -1.90 17.45 -12.33
N LEU A 123 -2.48 16.66 -11.42
CA LEU A 123 -3.77 16.98 -10.77
C LEU A 123 -3.63 17.91 -9.55
N CYS A 124 -2.41 18.11 -9.04
CA CYS A 124 -2.10 18.99 -7.92
C CYS A 124 -1.72 20.43 -8.32
N TYR A 125 -1.73 20.75 -9.63
CA TYR A 125 -1.55 22.08 -10.22
C TYR A 125 -2.80 22.46 -11.01
#